data_AF-A0A075UKQ1-F1
#
_entry.id   AF-A0A075UKQ1-F1
#
_cell.length_a   1.000
_cell.length_b   1.000
_cell.length_c   1.000
_cell.angle_alpha   90.00
_cell.angle_beta   90.00
_cell.angle_gamma   90.00
#
_symmetry.space_group_name_H-M   'P 1'
#
loop_
_entity.id
_entity.type
_entity.pdbx_description
1 polymer ?
#
loop_
_entity_poly.entity_id
_entity_poly.type
_entity_poly.pdbx_seq_one_letter_code
_entity_poly.pdbx_strand_id
1 'polypeptide(L)'
;MSIETTERYRRALETRDVDLALSAFAPDVVVHSPLTSRVRFTGHAELGPLLEVAYTHLRDVRFHTDTGDGETRVVVYTARIGDEEIEEAAVLKIGEDGLITEVTLFVRPLPGLVALMDAFGPDIARRNGRTFAARLLAVAAKPLLAMVRSGDRRAVPLAGPRG
;
A
#
# COMPACT_ATOMS: atom_id res chain seq x y z
N MET A 1 -15.37 -2.87 -18.43
CA MET A 1 -13.93 -3.19 -18.41
C MET A 1 -13.26 -2.63 -17.15
N SER A 2 -13.28 -1.32 -16.89
CA SER A 2 -12.64 -0.76 -15.67
C SER A 2 -13.21 -1.29 -14.35
N ILE A 3 -14.54 -1.45 -14.25
CA ILE A 3 -15.21 -2.02 -13.06
C ILE A 3 -14.76 -3.46 -12.78
N GLU A 4 -14.67 -4.31 -13.80
CA GLU A 4 -14.20 -5.69 -13.64
C GLU A 4 -12.73 -5.73 -13.18
N THR A 5 -11.94 -4.76 -13.63
CA THR A 5 -10.52 -4.63 -13.26
C THR A 5 -10.38 -4.23 -11.79
N THR A 6 -11.16 -3.26 -11.32
CA THR A 6 -11.16 -2.85 -9.90
C THR A 6 -11.73 -3.94 -9.00
N GLU A 7 -12.74 -4.69 -9.45
CA GLU A 7 -13.22 -5.88 -8.75
C GLU A 7 -12.13 -6.95 -8.60
N ARG A 8 -11.36 -7.21 -9.66
CA ARG A 8 -10.23 -8.15 -9.62
C ARG A 8 -9.14 -7.69 -8.66
N TYR A 9 -8.74 -6.42 -8.74
CA TYR A 9 -7.78 -5.79 -7.83
C TYR A 9 -8.22 -5.91 -6.37
N ARG A 10 -9.49 -5.58 -6.08
CA ARG A 10 -10.06 -5.65 -4.74
C ARG A 10 -10.08 -7.08 -4.20
N ARG A 11 -10.62 -8.00 -5.00
CA ARG A 11 -10.73 -9.41 -4.63
C ARG A 11 -9.36 -9.99 -4.31
N ALA A 12 -8.36 -9.68 -5.13
CA ALA A 12 -6.98 -10.13 -4.91
C ALA A 12 -6.43 -9.70 -3.55
N LEU A 13 -6.67 -8.44 -3.14
CA LEU A 13 -6.25 -7.94 -1.83
C LEU A 13 -7.03 -8.60 -0.68
N GLU A 14 -8.35 -8.79 -0.84
CA GLU A 14 -9.21 -9.43 0.15
C GLU A 14 -8.86 -10.92 0.35
N THR A 15 -8.52 -11.63 -0.73
CA THR A 15 -8.16 -13.06 -0.69
C THR A 15 -6.66 -13.32 -0.59
N ARG A 16 -5.83 -12.25 -0.58
CA ARG A 16 -4.36 -12.33 -0.58
C ARG A 16 -3.81 -13.16 -1.75
N ASP A 17 -4.44 -13.05 -2.91
CA ASP A 17 -4.10 -13.82 -4.11
C ASP A 17 -3.22 -12.98 -5.04
N VAL A 18 -1.91 -13.28 -5.02
CA VAL A 18 -0.91 -12.53 -5.80
C VAL A 18 -1.07 -12.75 -7.30
N ASP A 19 -1.44 -13.95 -7.73
CA ASP A 19 -1.62 -14.25 -9.16
C ASP A 19 -2.87 -13.52 -9.69
N LEU A 20 -3.94 -13.49 -8.91
CA LEU A 20 -5.14 -12.71 -9.24
C LEU A 20 -4.81 -11.22 -9.31
N ALA A 21 -3.98 -10.71 -8.39
CA ALA A 21 -3.54 -9.32 -8.42
C ALA A 21 -2.76 -9.02 -9.71
N LEU A 22 -1.73 -9.81 -10.03
CA LEU A 22 -0.90 -9.64 -11.23
C LEU A 22 -1.74 -9.69 -12.52
N SER A 23 -2.80 -10.50 -12.56
CA SER A 23 -3.72 -10.55 -13.70
C SER A 23 -4.60 -9.31 -13.90
N ALA A 24 -4.61 -8.37 -12.93
CA ALA A 24 -5.25 -7.06 -13.09
C ALA A 24 -4.29 -5.98 -13.62
N PHE A 25 -2.97 -6.26 -13.64
CA PHE A 25 -1.94 -5.30 -14.02
C PHE A 25 -1.38 -5.57 -15.42
N ALA A 26 -1.07 -4.50 -16.15
CA ALA A 26 -0.30 -4.59 -17.38
C ALA A 26 1.11 -5.18 -17.10
N PRO A 27 1.73 -5.90 -18.04
CA PRO A 27 3.04 -6.52 -17.84
C PRO A 27 4.15 -5.54 -17.43
N ASP A 28 4.02 -4.28 -17.84
CA ASP A 28 4.95 -3.17 -17.62
C ASP A 28 4.42 -2.11 -16.64
N VAL A 29 3.42 -2.46 -15.82
CA VAL A 29 2.81 -1.57 -14.81
C VAL A 29 3.84 -0.80 -13.99
N VAL A 30 3.56 0.48 -13.70
CA VAL A 30 4.36 1.29 -12.78
C VAL A 30 3.61 1.55 -11.49
N VAL A 31 4.21 1.20 -10.35
CA VAL A 31 3.64 1.45 -9.02
C VAL A 31 4.47 2.48 -8.26
N HIS A 32 3.84 3.61 -7.91
CA HIS A 32 4.41 4.70 -7.13
C HIS A 32 4.16 4.50 -5.63
N SER A 33 5.26 4.47 -4.86
CA SER A 33 5.22 4.24 -3.42
C SER A 33 4.60 5.41 -2.66
N PRO A 34 3.81 5.15 -1.58
CA PRO A 34 3.31 6.21 -0.71
C PRO A 34 4.42 6.79 0.20
N LEU A 35 5.59 6.14 0.27
CA LEU A 35 6.68 6.51 1.17
C LEU A 35 7.70 7.46 0.54
N THR A 36 7.93 7.36 -0.77
CA THR A 36 8.96 8.15 -1.44
C THR A 36 8.74 8.25 -2.94
N SER A 37 9.02 9.42 -3.50
CA SER A 37 9.05 9.65 -4.95
C SER A 37 10.25 9.03 -5.65
N ARG A 38 11.24 8.51 -4.91
CA ARG A 38 12.49 7.95 -5.47
C ARG A 38 12.38 6.48 -5.87
N VAL A 39 11.35 5.78 -5.42
CA VAL A 39 11.16 4.35 -5.64
C VAL A 39 9.88 4.14 -6.41
N ARG A 40 10.01 3.44 -7.53
CA ARG A 40 8.92 2.89 -8.33
C ARG A 40 9.18 1.42 -8.54
N PHE A 41 8.12 0.62 -8.57
CA PHE A 41 8.19 -0.79 -8.96
C PHE A 41 7.67 -0.90 -10.39
N THR A 42 8.42 -1.57 -11.26
CA THR A 42 8.07 -1.67 -12.67
C THR A 42 7.93 -3.13 -13.11
N GLY A 43 6.76 -3.43 -13.66
CA GLY A 43 6.40 -4.74 -14.18
C GLY A 43 6.18 -5.80 -13.10
N HIS A 44 5.67 -6.96 -13.54
CA HIS A 44 5.26 -8.04 -12.64
C HIS A 44 6.41 -8.64 -11.82
N ALA A 45 7.64 -8.63 -12.35
CA ALA A 45 8.80 -9.19 -11.65
C ALA A 45 9.15 -8.43 -10.37
N GLU A 46 8.95 -7.12 -10.34
CA GLU A 46 9.15 -6.29 -9.14
C GLU A 46 7.88 -6.20 -8.28
N LEU A 47 6.70 -6.19 -8.93
CA LEU A 47 5.43 -6.07 -8.25
C LEU A 47 5.02 -7.33 -7.48
N GLY A 48 5.25 -8.52 -8.03
CA GLY A 48 4.89 -9.80 -7.37
C GLY A 48 5.48 -9.91 -5.96
N PRO A 49 6.82 -9.73 -5.80
CA PRO A 49 7.44 -9.76 -4.48
C PRO A 49 6.94 -8.68 -3.52
N LEU A 50 6.55 -7.50 -4.02
CA LEU A 50 5.95 -6.44 -3.22
C LEU A 50 4.56 -6.84 -2.72
N LEU A 51 3.72 -7.40 -3.59
CA LEU A 51 2.37 -7.86 -3.26
C LEU A 51 2.40 -8.97 -2.21
N GLU A 52 3.31 -9.94 -2.33
CA GLU A 52 3.49 -10.99 -1.33
C GLU A 52 3.80 -10.42 0.07
N VAL A 53 4.67 -9.40 0.14
CA VAL A 53 4.97 -8.71 1.40
C VAL A 53 3.74 -7.97 1.91
N ALA A 54 3.08 -7.21 1.04
CA ALA A 54 1.89 -6.44 1.42
C ALA A 54 0.79 -7.36 1.98
N TYR A 55 0.51 -8.46 1.29
CA TYR A 55 -0.57 -9.38 1.65
C TYR A 55 -0.27 -10.17 2.93
N THR A 56 1.02 -10.34 3.27
CA THR A 56 1.45 -10.92 4.54
C THR A 56 1.11 -10.01 5.73
N HIS A 57 1.26 -8.70 5.58
CA HIS A 57 1.16 -7.74 6.68
C HIS A 57 -0.22 -7.08 6.81
N LEU A 58 -0.94 -6.94 5.70
CA LEU A 58 -2.27 -6.33 5.69
C LEU A 58 -3.32 -7.29 6.25
N ARG A 59 -4.05 -6.80 7.26
CA ARG A 59 -5.13 -7.53 7.93
C ARG A 59 -6.42 -6.71 7.90
N ASP A 60 -7.55 -7.40 8.01
CA ASP A 60 -8.89 -6.79 8.09
C ASP A 60 -9.19 -5.81 6.96
N VAL A 61 -8.74 -6.13 5.74
CA VAL A 61 -8.96 -5.30 4.54
C VAL A 61 -10.46 -5.15 4.27
N ARG A 62 -10.92 -3.90 4.14
CA ARG A 62 -12.31 -3.55 3.81
C ARG A 62 -12.36 -2.36 2.86
N PHE A 63 -12.74 -2.61 1.61
CA PHE A 63 -12.98 -1.54 0.64
C PHE A 63 -14.26 -0.78 0.96
N HIS A 64 -14.20 0.55 0.90
CA HIS A 64 -15.36 1.42 1.12
C HIS A 64 -15.55 2.46 0.01
N THR A 65 -14.62 2.59 -0.93
CA THR A 65 -14.76 3.50 -2.06
C THR A 65 -14.18 2.89 -3.32
N ASP A 66 -14.93 2.97 -4.41
CA ASP A 66 -14.49 2.66 -5.76
C ASP A 66 -15.20 3.64 -6.71
N THR A 67 -14.47 4.63 -7.19
CA THR A 67 -15.03 5.76 -7.95
C THR A 67 -14.11 6.17 -9.10
N GLY A 68 -14.61 7.01 -10.01
CA GLY A 68 -13.89 7.45 -11.21
C GLY A 68 -14.56 6.99 -12.50
N ASP A 69 -13.81 7.02 -13.59
CA ASP A 69 -14.29 6.78 -14.95
C ASP A 69 -13.63 5.54 -15.60
N GLY A 70 -13.62 5.48 -16.93
CA GLY A 70 -13.04 4.35 -17.68
C GLY A 70 -11.51 4.29 -17.62
N GLU A 71 -10.84 5.43 -17.56
CA GLU A 71 -9.38 5.55 -17.65
C GLU A 71 -8.74 5.67 -16.26
N THR A 72 -9.43 6.36 -15.34
CA THR A 72 -8.92 6.60 -13.97
C THR A 72 -9.92 6.13 -12.94
N ARG A 73 -9.49 5.21 -12.07
CA ARG A 73 -10.25 4.74 -10.91
C ARG A 73 -9.53 5.06 -9.62
N VAL A 74 -10.28 5.31 -8.56
CA VAL A 74 -9.76 5.44 -7.21
C VAL A 74 -10.45 4.41 -6.34
N VAL A 75 -9.65 3.50 -5.78
CA VAL A 75 -10.12 2.49 -4.83
C VAL A 75 -9.53 2.80 -3.47
N VAL A 76 -10.38 2.77 -2.43
CA VAL A 76 -9.98 3.07 -1.05
C VAL A 76 -10.44 1.95 -0.13
N TYR A 77 -9.52 1.51 0.72
CA TYR A 77 -9.78 0.51 1.75
C TYR A 77 -9.20 0.93 3.10
N THR A 78 -9.80 0.38 4.15
CA THR A 78 -9.23 0.36 5.49
C THR A 78 -8.60 -1.00 5.78
N ALA A 79 -7.53 -1.03 6.56
CA ALA A 79 -6.85 -2.25 6.98
C ALA A 79 -6.06 -2.02 8.28
N ARG A 80 -5.36 -3.05 8.74
CA ARG A 80 -4.43 -2.97 9.87
C ARG A 80 -3.05 -3.53 9.51
N ILE A 81 -2.00 -2.86 9.97
CA ILE A 81 -0.61 -3.35 9.99
C ILE A 81 -0.15 -3.38 11.44
N GLY A 82 0.05 -4.58 11.99
CA GLY A 82 0.23 -4.73 13.44
C GLY A 82 -0.93 -4.08 14.19
N ASP A 83 -0.61 -3.18 15.12
CA ASP A 83 -1.61 -2.47 15.93
C ASP A 83 -2.11 -1.17 15.28
N GLU A 84 -1.57 -0.75 14.13
CA GLU A 84 -1.98 0.48 13.47
C GLU A 84 -3.11 0.24 12.46
N GLU A 85 -4.11 1.10 12.52
CA GLU A 85 -5.09 1.23 11.44
C GLU A 85 -4.50 2.04 10.30
N ILE A 86 -4.83 1.63 9.08
CA ILE A 86 -4.49 2.34 7.87
C ILE A 86 -5.73 2.52 7.00
N GLU A 87 -5.72 3.57 6.20
CA GLU A 87 -6.60 3.78 5.08
C GLU A 87 -5.72 4.13 3.88
N GLU A 88 -5.80 3.31 2.83
CA GLU A 88 -5.02 3.47 1.61
C GLU A 88 -5.95 3.81 0.45
N ALA A 89 -5.59 4.85 -0.30
CA ALA A 89 -6.17 5.17 -1.58
C ALA A 89 -5.18 4.80 -2.69
N ALA A 90 -5.64 4.01 -3.65
CA ALA A 90 -4.89 3.70 -4.87
C ALA A 90 -5.57 4.39 -6.05
N VAL A 91 -4.83 5.30 -6.69
CA VAL A 91 -5.22 5.91 -7.97
C VAL A 91 -4.71 5.02 -9.08
N LEU A 92 -5.62 4.41 -9.82
CA LEU A 92 -5.36 3.42 -10.87
C LEU A 92 -5.57 4.07 -12.24
N LYS A 93 -4.57 3.98 -13.11
CA LYS A 93 -4.70 4.24 -14.54
C LYS A 93 -4.93 2.92 -15.27
N ILE A 94 -5.95 2.89 -16.11
CA ILE A 94 -6.40 1.69 -16.83
C ILE A 94 -6.19 1.92 -18.32
N GLY A 95 -5.48 1.00 -18.97
CA GLY A 95 -5.22 1.01 -20.41
C GLY A 95 -6.45 0.58 -21.23
N GLU A 96 -6.33 0.71 -22.55
CA GLU A 96 -7.38 0.32 -23.50
C GLU A 96 -7.71 -1.18 -23.46
N ASP A 97 -6.75 -2.00 -23.04
CA ASP A 97 -6.89 -3.45 -22.82
C ASP A 97 -7.61 -3.81 -21.51
N GLY A 98 -7.95 -2.81 -20.70
CA GLY A 98 -8.58 -3.01 -19.40
C GLY A 98 -7.60 -3.50 -18.33
N LEU A 99 -6.29 -3.30 -18.48
CA LEU A 99 -5.30 -3.60 -17.45
C LEU A 99 -4.80 -2.33 -16.77
N ILE A 100 -4.40 -2.44 -15.51
CA ILE A 100 -3.84 -1.31 -14.76
C ILE A 100 -2.41 -1.06 -15.24
N THR A 101 -2.15 0.12 -15.79
CA THR A 101 -0.84 0.54 -16.31
C THR A 101 -0.05 1.36 -15.30
N GLU A 102 -0.73 2.08 -14.40
CA GLU A 102 -0.09 2.86 -13.34
C GLU A 102 -0.91 2.83 -12.05
N VAL A 103 -0.20 2.79 -10.91
CA VAL A 103 -0.78 2.95 -9.58
C VAL A 103 -0.03 4.01 -8.81
N THR A 104 -0.75 4.96 -8.22
CA THR A 104 -0.20 5.85 -7.17
C THR A 104 -0.91 5.61 -5.86
N LEU A 105 -0.12 5.26 -4.83
CA LEU A 105 -0.60 4.93 -3.50
C LEU A 105 -0.51 6.13 -2.55
N PHE A 106 -1.53 6.31 -1.73
CA PHE A 106 -1.57 7.28 -0.63
C PHE A 106 -2.07 6.58 0.62
N VAL A 107 -1.41 6.78 1.76
CA VAL A 107 -1.77 6.13 3.03
C VAL A 107 -1.93 7.16 4.13
N ARG A 108 -2.97 6.98 4.94
CA ARG A 108 -3.20 7.67 6.19
C ARG A 108 -3.58 6.68 7.29
N PRO A 109 -3.57 7.09 8.57
CA PRO A 109 -2.86 8.25 9.11
C PRO A 109 -1.34 8.02 9.12
N LEU A 110 -0.58 9.04 9.54
CA LEU A 110 0.89 8.98 9.57
C LEU A 110 1.43 7.78 10.38
N PRO A 111 0.89 7.40 11.56
CA PRO A 111 1.31 6.18 12.25
C PRO A 111 1.17 4.92 11.39
N GLY A 112 0.07 4.82 10.64
CA GLY A 112 -0.17 3.75 9.68
C GLY A 112 0.86 3.70 8.56
N LEU A 113 1.19 4.86 7.97
CA LEU A 113 2.24 4.96 6.94
C LEU A 113 3.62 4.55 7.49
N VAL A 114 3.95 4.92 8.73
CA VAL A 114 5.21 4.52 9.38
C VAL A 114 5.22 3.02 9.71
N ALA A 115 4.08 2.45 10.13
CA ALA A 115 3.95 1.01 10.34
C ALA A 115 4.12 0.21 9.04
N LEU A 116 3.61 0.72 7.92
CA LEU A 116 3.87 0.15 6.59
C LEU A 116 5.37 0.13 6.28
N MET A 117 6.08 1.24 6.53
CA MET A 117 7.53 1.31 6.35
C MET A 117 8.29 0.29 7.21
N ASP A 118 7.92 0.16 8.50
CA ASP A 118 8.54 -0.76 9.46
C ASP A 118 8.32 -2.22 9.06
N ALA A 119 7.13 -2.55 8.57
CA ALA A 119 6.77 -3.91 8.16
C ALA A 119 7.37 -4.30 6.80
N PHE A 120 7.21 -3.44 5.78
CA PHE A 120 7.53 -3.81 4.40
C PHE A 120 9.02 -3.63 4.09
N GLY A 121 9.63 -2.56 4.61
CA GLY A 121 11.02 -2.19 4.29
C GLY A 121 12.02 -3.33 4.55
N PRO A 122 12.01 -3.97 5.74
CA PRO A 122 12.90 -5.09 6.03
C PRO A 122 12.67 -6.31 5.14
N ASP A 123 11.42 -6.65 4.81
CA ASP A 123 11.10 -7.81 3.96
C ASP A 123 11.53 -7.59 2.51
N ILE A 124 11.26 -6.42 1.96
CA ILE A 124 11.71 -6.03 0.62
C ILE A 124 13.24 -6.02 0.57
N ALA A 125 13.91 -5.45 1.58
CA ALA A 125 15.37 -5.46 1.64
C ALA A 125 15.95 -6.88 1.72
N ARG A 126 15.32 -7.80 2.45
CA ARG A 126 15.71 -9.22 2.48
C ARG A 126 15.57 -9.88 1.11
N ARG A 127 14.44 -9.67 0.44
CA ARG A 127 14.16 -10.22 -0.90
C ARG A 127 15.14 -9.71 -1.95
N ASN A 128 15.60 -8.46 -1.81
CA ASN A 128 16.63 -7.87 -2.66
C ASN A 128 18.07 -8.25 -2.25
N GLY A 129 18.26 -9.26 -1.39
CA GLY A 129 19.59 -9.73 -0.96
C GLY A 129 20.33 -8.81 0.01
N ARG A 130 19.68 -7.77 0.55
CA ARG A 130 20.29 -6.74 1.42
C ARG A 130 20.04 -7.05 2.90
N THR A 131 20.43 -8.23 3.37
CA THR A 131 20.13 -8.74 4.73
C THR A 131 20.61 -7.81 5.85
N PHE A 132 21.79 -7.20 5.71
CA PHE A 132 22.29 -6.24 6.70
C PHE A 132 21.43 -4.96 6.76
N ALA A 133 21.05 -4.41 5.60
CA ALA A 133 20.17 -3.25 5.52
C ALA A 133 18.78 -3.57 6.10
N ALA A 134 18.27 -4.77 5.86
CA ALA A 134 17.00 -5.22 6.43
C ALA A 134 17.01 -5.24 7.96
N ARG A 135 18.11 -5.71 8.58
CA ARG A 135 18.28 -5.68 10.04
C ARG A 135 18.30 -4.25 10.58
N LEU A 136 19.00 -3.35 9.88
CA LEU A 136 19.04 -1.93 10.26
C LEU A 136 17.65 -1.28 10.18
N LEU A 137 16.93 -1.48 9.07
CA LEU A 137 15.59 -0.93 8.86
C LEU A 137 14.60 -1.39 9.93
N ALA A 138 14.64 -2.67 10.31
CA ALA A 138 13.76 -3.25 11.33
C ALA A 138 13.94 -2.67 12.74
N VAL A 139 15.06 -1.99 13.00
CA VAL A 139 15.32 -1.32 14.29
C VAL A 139 15.09 0.18 14.16
N ALA A 140 15.49 0.78 13.04
CA ALA A 140 15.48 2.22 12.84
C ALA A 140 14.08 2.85 12.81
N ALA A 141 13.06 2.12 12.34
CA ALA A 141 11.70 2.66 12.22
C ALA A 141 10.93 2.67 13.55
N LYS A 142 11.34 1.88 14.56
CA LYS A 142 10.62 1.74 15.84
C LYS A 142 10.52 3.02 16.67
N PRO A 143 11.61 3.81 16.87
CA PRO A 143 11.50 5.07 17.61
C PRO A 143 10.59 6.08 16.91
N LEU A 144 10.68 6.16 15.58
CA LEU A 144 9.80 7.02 14.77
C LEU A 144 8.33 6.60 14.96
N LEU A 145 8.03 5.30 14.89
CA LEU A 145 6.68 4.78 15.10
C LEU A 145 6.13 5.16 16.49
N ALA A 146 6.95 5.04 17.54
CA ALA A 146 6.55 5.44 18.89
C ALA A 146 6.23 6.95 18.98
N MET A 147 7.03 7.79 18.32
CA MET A 147 6.79 9.24 18.29
C MET A 147 5.50 9.59 17.56
N VAL A 148 5.27 9.06 16.36
CA VAL A 148 4.07 9.38 15.58
C VAL A 148 2.81 8.85 16.24
N ARG A 149 2.86 7.67 16.89
CA ARG A 149 1.76 7.14 17.70
C ARG A 149 1.36 8.09 18.83
N SER A 150 2.34 8.60 19.58
CA SER A 150 2.07 9.53 20.68
C SER A 150 1.55 10.87 20.15
N GLY A 151 2.11 11.36 19.04
CA GLY A 151 1.66 12.61 18.41
C GLY A 151 0.23 12.52 17.92
N ASP A 152 -0.10 11.48 17.16
CA ASP A 152 -1.44 11.25 16.60
C ASP A 152 -2.49 11.05 17.69
N ARG A 153 -2.17 10.28 18.74
CA ARG A 153 -3.14 10.01 19.83
C ARG A 153 -3.33 11.17 20.80
N ARG A 154 -2.31 12.01 21.04
CA ARG A 154 -2.34 13.02 22.12
C ARG A 154 -2.26 14.45 21.65
N ALA A 155 -1.52 14.74 20.58
CA ALA A 155 -1.26 16.11 20.14
C ALA A 155 -2.21 16.55 19.01
N VAL A 156 -2.42 15.70 18.00
CA VAL A 156 -3.28 16.03 16.85
C VAL A 156 -4.72 16.38 17.28
N PRO A 157 -5.37 15.66 18.23
CA PRO A 157 -6.72 16.00 18.68
C PRO A 157 -6.82 17.39 19.34
N LEU A 158 -5.72 17.90 19.91
CA LEU A 158 -5.69 19.24 20.53
C LEU A 158 -5.75 20.38 19.50
N ALA A 159 -5.38 20.11 18.25
CA ALA A 159 -5.49 21.05 17.13
C ALA A 159 -6.86 20.97 16.42
N GLY A 160 -7.69 19.98 16.78
CA GLY A 160 -9.03 19.82 16.25
C GLY A 160 -10.01 20.87 16.77
N PRO A 161 -11.17 21.05 16.10
CA PRO A 161 -12.22 21.92 16.60
C PRO A 161 -12.63 21.51 18.02
N ARG A 162 -12.69 22.48 18.93
CA ARG A 162 -13.26 22.26 20.26
C ARG A 162 -14.77 22.12 20.09
N GLY A 163 -15.27 20.91 20.29
CA GLY A 163 -16.69 20.68 20.57
C GLY A 163 -17.07 21.29 21.91
#